data_AF-A0A8S4RFY6-F1
#
_entry.id   AF-A0A8S4RFY6-F1
#
_cell.length_a   1.000
_cell.length_b   1.000
_cell.length_c   1.000
_cell.angle_alpha   90.00
_cell.angle_beta   90.00
_cell.angle_gamma   90.00
#
_symmetry.space_group_name_H-M   'P 1'
#
loop_
_entity.id
_entity.type
_entity.pdbx_description
1 polymer ?
#
loop_
_entity_poly.entity_id
_entity_poly.type
_entity_poly.pdbx_seq_one_letter_code
_entity_poly.pdbx_strand_id
1 'polypeptide(L)'
;MVGAMPVDLIPKFCNGGMDSLNGGEDCEYQVSVGSRVKCNDDFGTVKYIGEVQGYKGIWYGVEWDNADRGKHDGYVEDVQYFKTTKQGSGSFVRPNKIAPLKTCAEAIRKYYGDREKQSATVNNELMSKIFLFSRKFDRLLEVCVHDQNVAKAGDVALLCPNVRSLDVSQNLFSNWREIIQLSAQLPDLRELDVSKNRMAIDIPEETLTQLSINFSILEKLNISVCDYEWSDIIALSHLWPKITEIIAAYNRIKIINPPDVTLHTMTVLRLDGNPIDSWYEVMNLGRLKNLKVLSLNDCYIDQIRFGENQVNGKVDVFENLEVLFLNRDRINDWRSVSELNKLKSLKKLYFLKNPVQNNEDYDTGSQLIMAKIGNLQLLEITLRDENGKSLKKKFPSTMAVQKLVTLAQRLFSKGNTGTPTLHIVDEQMKGAEIILDNVMKDLAFFSIKNGDTVVIRFR
;
A
#
# COMPACT_ATOMS: atom_id res chain seq x y z
N MET A 1 -11.35 -20.64 49.11
CA MET A 1 -10.30 -19.60 49.19
C MET A 1 -8.96 -20.33 49.11
N VAL A 2 -7.99 -19.74 48.40
CA VAL A 2 -6.66 -20.29 48.02
C VAL A 2 -6.76 -21.37 46.92
N GLY A 3 -6.20 -21.22 45.72
CA GLY A 3 -5.30 -20.21 45.17
C GLY A 3 -4.53 -20.88 44.03
N ALA A 4 -4.86 -20.56 42.77
CA ALA A 4 -4.13 -21.02 41.61
C ALA A 4 -2.80 -20.26 41.50
N MET A 5 -1.70 -20.97 41.18
CA MET A 5 -0.49 -20.38 40.64
C MET A 5 -0.16 -21.00 39.27
N PRO A 6 0.44 -20.21 38.35
CA PRO A 6 0.59 -20.54 36.94
C PRO A 6 1.91 -21.30 36.66
N VAL A 7 1.95 -22.10 35.61
CA VAL A 7 3.16 -22.77 35.13
C VAL A 7 3.54 -22.20 33.77
N ASP A 8 4.45 -21.22 33.78
CA ASP A 8 5.38 -20.97 32.69
C ASP A 8 6.42 -22.10 32.68
N LEU A 9 6.61 -22.77 31.55
CA LEU A 9 7.82 -23.56 31.31
C LEU A 9 8.10 -23.70 29.80
N ILE A 10 9.10 -22.92 29.39
CA ILE A 10 9.87 -23.03 28.16
C ILE A 10 10.55 -24.42 28.10
N PRO A 11 10.64 -25.06 26.92
CA PRO A 11 11.75 -25.97 26.61
C PRO A 11 12.53 -25.45 25.38
N LYS A 12 13.77 -24.99 25.55
CA LYS A 12 15.05 -25.76 25.50
C LYS A 12 15.54 -26.05 24.08
N PHE A 13 16.65 -25.36 23.74
CA PHE A 13 17.57 -25.67 22.64
C PHE A 13 18.10 -27.11 22.70
N CYS A 14 18.24 -27.75 21.53
CA CYS A 14 19.15 -28.88 21.33
C CYS A 14 19.94 -28.69 20.02
N ASN A 15 21.27 -28.64 20.15
CA ASN A 15 22.26 -28.74 19.08
C ASN A 15 22.47 -30.21 18.69
N GLY A 16 22.75 -30.44 17.40
CA GLY A 16 23.79 -31.35 16.91
C GLY A 16 23.47 -32.84 16.75
N GLY A 17 23.48 -33.32 15.51
CA GLY A 17 23.59 -34.74 15.17
C GLY A 17 23.69 -34.95 13.66
N MET A 18 24.90 -35.20 13.16
CA MET A 18 25.24 -35.53 11.77
C MET A 18 24.71 -36.91 11.34
N ASP A 19 24.27 -36.93 10.08
CA ASP A 19 24.22 -38.02 9.09
C ASP A 19 23.37 -39.28 9.31
N SER A 20 22.32 -39.38 8.48
CA SER A 20 21.98 -40.59 7.72
C SER A 20 21.26 -40.19 6.44
N LEU A 21 22.00 -40.18 5.33
CA LEU A 21 21.48 -40.05 3.97
C LEU A 21 20.51 -41.20 3.67
N ASN A 22 19.23 -40.90 3.48
CA ASN A 22 18.32 -41.63 2.60
C ASN A 22 17.18 -40.70 2.16
N GLY A 23 17.00 -40.64 0.83
CA GLY A 23 16.24 -39.61 0.13
C GLY A 23 14.73 -39.60 0.37
N GLY A 24 14.22 -38.38 0.39
CA GLY A 24 12.81 -37.99 0.51
C GLY A 24 12.77 -36.51 0.86
N GLU A 25 13.03 -35.64 -0.13
CA GLU A 25 12.84 -34.19 0.00
C GLU A 25 11.34 -33.90 0.15
N ASP A 26 10.82 -33.94 1.37
CA ASP A 26 9.58 -33.28 1.76
C ASP A 26 9.83 -32.59 3.11
N CYS A 27 10.50 -31.44 3.05
CA CYS A 27 10.47 -30.48 4.16
C CYS A 27 9.06 -29.88 4.23
N GLU A 28 8.06 -30.66 4.65
CA GLU A 28 6.73 -30.14 4.96
C GLU A 28 6.89 -29.09 6.07
N TYR A 29 6.83 -27.81 5.69
CA TYR A 29 6.83 -26.71 6.64
C TYR A 29 5.64 -26.89 7.59
N GLN A 30 5.92 -27.24 8.84
CA GLN A 30 4.89 -27.59 9.79
C GLN A 30 4.04 -26.35 10.13
N VAL A 31 2.74 -26.44 9.83
CA VAL A 31 1.75 -25.44 10.20
C VAL A 31 1.58 -25.44 11.73
N SER A 32 1.65 -24.27 12.33
CA SER A 32 1.44 -24.04 13.77
C SER A 32 0.27 -23.08 14.03
N VAL A 33 -0.22 -23.02 15.27
CA VAL A 33 -1.16 -21.98 15.68
C VAL A 33 -0.51 -20.60 15.48
N GLY A 34 -1.26 -19.67 14.89
CA GLY A 34 -0.77 -18.37 14.43
C GLY A 34 -0.28 -18.36 12.98
N SER A 35 -0.03 -19.52 12.37
CA SER A 35 0.36 -19.59 10.96
C SER A 35 -0.74 -19.06 10.04
N ARG A 36 -0.33 -18.33 9.01
CA ARG A 36 -1.17 -17.94 7.89
C ARG A 36 -1.29 -19.09 6.89
N VAL A 37 -2.50 -19.35 6.44
CA VAL A 37 -2.82 -20.46 5.54
C VAL A 37 -3.73 -19.97 4.41
N LYS A 38 -3.67 -20.67 3.28
CA LYS A 38 -4.59 -20.49 2.15
C LYS A 38 -5.37 -21.78 1.90
N CYS A 39 -6.68 -21.68 1.72
CA CYS A 39 -7.53 -22.80 1.32
C CYS A 39 -8.39 -22.39 0.12
N ASN A 40 -8.08 -22.98 -1.03
CA ASN A 40 -8.50 -22.47 -2.34
C ASN A 40 -7.97 -21.03 -2.51
N ASP A 41 -8.85 -20.04 -2.64
CA ASP A 41 -8.49 -18.63 -2.80
C ASP A 41 -8.63 -17.80 -1.51
N ASP A 42 -9.12 -18.41 -0.42
CA ASP A 42 -9.33 -17.71 0.86
C ASP A 42 -8.13 -17.85 1.79
N PHE A 43 -7.76 -16.74 2.42
CA PHE A 43 -6.69 -16.63 3.39
C PHE A 43 -7.24 -16.64 4.82
N GLY A 44 -6.49 -17.24 5.75
CA GLY A 44 -6.87 -17.27 7.16
C GLY A 44 -5.69 -17.51 8.10
N THR A 45 -5.96 -17.36 9.39
CA THR A 45 -5.00 -17.66 10.47
C THR A 45 -5.44 -18.92 11.19
N VAL A 46 -4.51 -19.84 11.42
CA VAL A 46 -4.75 -21.03 12.25
C VAL A 46 -4.87 -20.62 13.72
N LYS A 47 -5.99 -20.95 14.35
CA LYS A 47 -6.30 -20.67 15.77
C LYS A 47 -6.29 -21.93 16.63
N TYR A 48 -6.43 -23.11 16.02
CA TYR A 48 -6.44 -24.39 16.71
C TYR A 48 -5.86 -25.48 15.82
N ILE A 49 -5.12 -26.41 16.43
CA ILE A 49 -4.66 -27.65 15.79
C ILE A 49 -4.91 -28.79 16.77
N GLY A 50 -5.70 -29.79 16.37
CA GLY A 50 -5.96 -30.95 17.22
C GLY A 50 -7.14 -31.79 16.76
N GLU A 51 -7.52 -32.76 17.59
CA GLU A 51 -8.70 -33.59 17.36
C GLU A 51 -9.98 -32.84 17.76
N VAL A 52 -11.06 -33.11 17.04
CA VAL A 52 -12.37 -32.49 17.28
C VAL A 52 -13.35 -33.60 17.63
N GLN A 53 -14.13 -33.42 18.69
CA GLN A 53 -15.08 -34.41 19.19
C GLN A 53 -16.05 -34.82 18.07
N GLY A 54 -16.25 -36.12 17.92
CA GLY A 54 -17.09 -36.68 16.86
C GLY A 54 -16.41 -36.81 15.49
N TYR A 55 -15.18 -36.31 15.32
CA TYR A 55 -14.46 -36.36 14.04
C TYR A 55 -13.05 -36.96 14.17
N LYS A 56 -12.74 -37.98 13.37
CA LYS A 56 -11.43 -38.64 13.39
C LYS A 56 -10.31 -37.75 12.86
N GLY A 57 -9.13 -37.85 13.46
CA GLY A 57 -7.89 -37.22 12.98
C GLY A 57 -7.81 -35.71 13.22
N ILE A 58 -6.67 -35.12 12.84
CA ILE A 58 -6.36 -33.71 13.09
C ILE A 58 -7.21 -32.78 12.22
N TRP A 59 -7.60 -31.65 12.83
CA TRP A 59 -8.25 -30.52 12.21
C TRP A 59 -7.51 -29.23 12.53
N TYR A 60 -7.59 -28.30 11.58
CA TYR A 60 -7.19 -26.92 11.80
C TYR A 60 -8.44 -26.06 12.02
N GLY A 61 -8.53 -25.43 13.18
CA GLY A 61 -9.45 -24.32 13.37
C GLY A 61 -8.84 -23.07 12.75
N VAL A 62 -9.49 -22.50 11.74
CA VAL A 62 -9.01 -21.35 10.96
C VAL A 62 -9.98 -20.21 11.13
N GLU A 63 -9.48 -19.02 11.47
CA GLU A 63 -10.19 -17.76 11.33
C GLU A 63 -9.90 -17.19 9.93
N TRP A 64 -10.95 -17.00 9.13
CA TRP A 64 -10.81 -16.46 7.77
C TRP A 64 -10.70 -14.94 7.76
N ASP A 65 -9.96 -14.45 6.79
CA ASP A 65 -9.83 -13.02 6.54
C ASP A 65 -11.13 -12.38 6.07
N ASN A 66 -11.82 -13.10 5.19
CA ASN A 66 -13.17 -12.84 4.76
C ASN A 66 -14.15 -13.54 5.72
N ALA A 67 -14.93 -12.77 6.47
CA ALA A 67 -15.85 -13.32 7.47
C ALA A 67 -16.95 -14.19 6.83
N ASP A 68 -17.36 -13.91 5.60
CA ASP A 68 -18.42 -14.63 4.89
C ASP A 68 -18.03 -16.07 4.52
N ARG A 69 -16.73 -16.38 4.51
CA ARG A 69 -16.22 -17.75 4.30
C ARG A 69 -16.37 -18.62 5.55
N GLY A 70 -16.50 -17.99 6.71
CA GLY A 70 -16.63 -18.68 7.99
C GLY A 70 -18.00 -19.32 8.19
N LYS A 71 -18.11 -20.10 9.26
CA LYS A 71 -19.31 -20.88 9.61
C LYS A 71 -19.67 -20.77 11.08
N HIS A 72 -18.69 -20.57 11.97
CA HIS A 72 -18.87 -20.65 13.41
C HIS A 72 -17.71 -20.00 14.16
N ASP A 73 -17.87 -19.77 15.45
CA ASP A 73 -16.84 -19.17 16.33
C ASP A 73 -16.01 -20.22 17.10
N GLY A 74 -15.66 -21.30 16.40
CA GLY A 74 -14.81 -22.38 16.89
C GLY A 74 -15.50 -23.42 17.78
N TYR A 75 -16.83 -23.48 17.74
CA TYR A 75 -17.63 -24.50 18.41
C TYR A 75 -17.87 -25.71 17.51
N VAL A 76 -17.84 -26.90 18.13
CA VAL A 76 -18.50 -28.10 17.63
C VAL A 76 -19.33 -28.65 18.77
N GLU A 77 -20.64 -28.77 18.54
CA GLU A 77 -21.61 -29.01 19.62
C GLU A 77 -21.43 -27.94 20.73
N ASP A 78 -21.23 -28.36 21.98
CA ASP A 78 -21.08 -27.47 23.13
C ASP A 78 -19.61 -27.23 23.54
N VAL A 79 -18.64 -27.73 22.76
CA VAL A 79 -17.20 -27.59 23.06
C VAL A 79 -16.58 -26.50 22.21
N GLN A 80 -15.99 -25.49 22.85
CA GLN A 80 -15.24 -24.43 22.17
C GLN A 80 -13.76 -24.77 22.05
N TYR A 81 -13.27 -24.89 20.82
CA TYR A 81 -11.86 -25.19 20.52
C TYR A 81 -11.02 -23.94 20.29
N PHE A 82 -11.63 -22.90 19.71
CA PHE A 82 -10.99 -21.60 19.50
C PHE A 82 -12.02 -20.47 19.47
N LYS A 83 -11.55 -19.23 19.49
CA LYS A 83 -12.34 -18.02 19.33
C LYS A 83 -11.89 -17.25 18.10
N THR A 84 -12.84 -16.58 17.48
CA THR A 84 -12.66 -15.65 16.36
C THR A 84 -12.79 -14.22 16.87
N THR A 85 -12.10 -13.30 16.23
CA THR A 85 -12.24 -11.86 16.46
C THR A 85 -13.51 -11.34 15.79
N LYS A 86 -13.84 -11.87 14.61
CA LYS A 86 -15.09 -11.56 13.89
C LYS A 86 -16.08 -12.71 14.05
N GLN A 87 -17.30 -12.38 14.46
CA GLN A 87 -18.35 -13.39 14.62
C GLN A 87 -18.60 -14.13 13.30
N GLY A 88 -18.74 -15.44 13.39
CA GLY A 88 -18.96 -16.36 12.28
C GLY A 88 -17.73 -16.65 11.42
N SER A 89 -16.57 -16.00 11.63
CA SER A 89 -15.44 -16.06 10.68
C SER A 89 -14.63 -17.38 10.72
N GLY A 90 -14.94 -18.28 11.64
CA GLY A 90 -14.16 -19.49 11.88
C GLY A 90 -14.65 -20.71 11.09
N SER A 91 -13.75 -21.65 10.83
CA SER A 91 -14.08 -22.98 10.27
C SER A 91 -13.08 -24.04 10.71
N PHE A 92 -13.51 -25.29 10.80
CA PHE A 92 -12.59 -26.43 10.84
C PHE A 92 -12.26 -26.91 9.42
N VAL A 93 -10.97 -27.07 9.14
CA VAL A 93 -10.43 -27.47 7.83
C VAL A 93 -9.49 -28.65 8.01
N ARG A 94 -9.48 -29.56 7.02
CA ARG A 94 -8.52 -30.67 7.00
C ARG A 94 -7.14 -30.18 6.53
N PRO A 95 -6.03 -30.69 7.10
CA PRO A 95 -4.69 -30.29 6.68
C PRO A 95 -4.45 -30.39 5.17
N ASN A 96 -4.94 -31.46 4.52
CA ASN A 96 -4.81 -31.67 3.07
C ASN A 96 -5.60 -30.68 2.18
N LYS A 97 -6.41 -29.79 2.76
CA LYS A 97 -7.09 -28.70 2.06
C LYS A 97 -6.32 -27.37 2.14
N ILE A 98 -5.26 -27.33 2.95
CA ILE A 98 -4.37 -26.17 3.02
C ILE A 98 -3.37 -26.25 1.87
N ALA A 99 -3.18 -25.12 1.19
CA ALA A 99 -2.18 -25.01 0.15
C ALA A 99 -0.76 -25.16 0.73
N PRO A 100 0.18 -25.78 0.00
CA PRO A 100 1.54 -25.94 0.48
C PRO A 100 2.22 -24.59 0.67
N LEU A 101 2.91 -24.46 1.81
CA LEU A 101 3.73 -23.29 2.12
C LEU A 101 5.02 -23.33 1.31
N LYS A 102 5.54 -22.15 0.97
CA LYS A 102 6.82 -22.00 0.27
C LYS A 102 7.73 -21.02 0.96
N THR A 103 9.02 -21.11 0.65
CA THR A 103 9.97 -20.04 0.90
C THR A 103 9.96 -19.01 -0.24
N CYS A 104 10.43 -17.80 0.06
CA CYS A 104 10.63 -16.77 -0.94
C CYS A 104 11.62 -17.25 -1.99
N ALA A 105 12.71 -17.89 -1.56
CA ALA A 105 13.70 -18.49 -2.45
C ALA A 105 13.11 -19.51 -3.45
N GLU A 106 12.24 -20.41 -3.00
CA GLU A 106 11.53 -21.35 -3.88
C GLU A 106 10.61 -20.65 -4.88
N ALA A 107 9.86 -19.64 -4.41
CA ALA A 107 8.97 -18.87 -5.26
C ALA A 107 9.73 -18.09 -6.35
N ILE A 108 10.86 -17.46 -5.99
CA ILE A 108 11.76 -16.78 -6.93
C ILE A 108 12.32 -17.78 -7.94
N ARG A 109 12.87 -18.90 -7.48
CA ARG A 109 13.46 -19.92 -8.35
C ARG A 109 12.44 -20.45 -9.36
N LYS A 110 11.21 -20.70 -8.93
CA LYS A 110 10.13 -21.15 -9.82
C LYS A 110 9.79 -20.07 -10.85
N TYR A 111 9.47 -18.86 -10.39
CA TYR A 111 8.96 -17.82 -11.26
C TYR A 111 9.98 -17.33 -12.29
N TYR A 112 11.21 -17.04 -11.85
CA TYR A 112 12.26 -16.54 -12.73
C TYR A 112 12.97 -17.66 -13.49
N GLY A 113 13.08 -18.86 -12.90
CA GLY A 113 13.64 -20.03 -13.58
C GLY A 113 12.77 -20.51 -14.75
N ASP A 114 11.44 -20.51 -14.61
CA ASP A 114 10.53 -20.96 -15.68
C ASP A 114 10.41 -19.93 -16.83
N ARG A 115 10.52 -18.62 -16.56
CA ARG A 115 10.55 -17.59 -17.61
C ARG A 115 11.74 -17.75 -18.55
N GLU A 116 12.89 -18.15 -18.03
CA GLU A 116 14.07 -18.35 -18.87
C GLU A 116 14.04 -19.69 -19.63
N LYS A 117 13.34 -20.72 -19.14
CA LYS A 117 13.08 -21.95 -19.93
C LYS A 117 12.27 -21.67 -21.18
N GLN A 118 11.32 -20.73 -21.12
CA GLN A 118 10.55 -20.32 -22.31
C GLN A 118 11.44 -19.63 -23.36
N SER A 119 12.55 -19.02 -22.96
CA SER A 119 13.57 -18.47 -23.86
C SER A 119 14.65 -19.47 -24.30
N ALA A 120 14.83 -20.59 -23.59
CA ALA A 120 15.90 -21.55 -23.82
C ALA A 120 15.34 -22.91 -24.26
N THR A 121 15.39 -23.18 -25.57
CA THR A 121 15.08 -24.49 -26.16
C THR A 121 16.15 -25.51 -25.73
N VAL A 122 15.97 -26.22 -24.62
CA VAL A 122 16.92 -27.28 -24.20
C VAL A 122 16.22 -28.62 -23.96
N ASN A 123 16.55 -29.58 -24.82
CA ASN A 123 16.00 -30.94 -24.94
C ASN A 123 16.49 -31.95 -23.88
N ASN A 124 16.56 -31.61 -22.59
CA ASN A 124 16.81 -32.67 -21.59
C ASN A 124 16.31 -32.32 -20.18
N GLU A 125 15.37 -33.11 -19.69
CA GLU A 125 14.61 -32.88 -18.45
C GLU A 125 15.52 -32.90 -17.20
N LEU A 126 16.50 -33.80 -17.15
CA LEU A 126 17.44 -33.93 -16.04
C LEU A 126 18.47 -32.79 -15.99
N MET A 127 18.98 -32.36 -17.15
CA MET A 127 19.87 -31.19 -17.26
C MET A 127 19.14 -29.90 -16.92
N SER A 128 17.86 -29.77 -17.27
CA SER A 128 17.06 -28.60 -16.90
C SER A 128 16.89 -28.46 -15.38
N LYS A 129 16.69 -29.57 -14.65
CA LYS A 129 16.62 -29.56 -13.18
C LYS A 129 17.96 -29.15 -12.56
N ILE A 130 19.07 -29.79 -12.97
CA ILE A 130 20.42 -29.47 -12.46
C ILE A 130 20.79 -28.00 -12.76
N PHE A 131 20.46 -27.51 -13.95
CA PHE A 131 20.72 -26.12 -14.36
C PHE A 131 19.88 -25.09 -13.59
N LEU A 132 18.66 -25.44 -13.15
CA LEU A 132 17.84 -24.58 -12.28
C LEU A 132 18.42 -24.45 -10.88
N PHE A 133 19.05 -25.50 -10.35
CA PHE A 133 19.69 -25.49 -9.03
C PHE A 133 20.99 -24.68 -9.03
N SER A 134 21.66 -24.51 -10.17
CA SER A 134 22.94 -23.78 -10.28
C SER A 134 22.81 -22.30 -10.68
N ARG A 135 21.59 -21.78 -10.93
CA ARG A 135 21.41 -20.41 -11.43
C ARG A 135 21.26 -19.40 -10.31
N LYS A 136 22.28 -18.53 -10.20
CA LYS A 136 22.21 -17.27 -9.49
C LYS A 136 21.61 -16.20 -10.41
N PHE A 137 20.65 -15.47 -9.88
CA PHE A 137 20.00 -14.31 -10.50
C PHE A 137 20.63 -13.00 -10.01
N ASP A 138 21.96 -12.94 -9.96
CA ASP A 138 22.73 -11.81 -9.40
C ASP A 138 22.45 -10.45 -10.07
N ARG A 139 21.84 -10.46 -11.27
CA ARG A 139 21.47 -9.24 -12.01
C ARG A 139 20.08 -8.70 -11.65
N LEU A 140 19.26 -9.45 -10.91
CA LEU A 140 17.93 -8.99 -10.52
C LEU A 140 18.06 -7.87 -9.48
N LEU A 141 17.57 -6.69 -9.84
CA LEU A 141 17.42 -5.56 -8.92
C LEU A 141 15.99 -5.44 -8.38
N GLU A 142 15.02 -6.00 -9.11
CA GLU A 142 13.60 -5.97 -8.77
C GLU A 142 13.04 -7.38 -8.82
N VAL A 143 12.43 -7.80 -7.72
CA VAL A 143 11.84 -9.13 -7.55
C VAL A 143 10.40 -9.00 -7.08
N CYS A 144 9.49 -9.70 -7.76
CA CYS A 144 8.08 -9.77 -7.38
C CYS A 144 7.66 -11.24 -7.23
N VAL A 145 7.17 -11.58 -6.05
CA VAL A 145 6.65 -12.90 -5.64
C VAL A 145 5.27 -12.72 -5.00
N HIS A 146 4.44 -11.90 -5.62
CA HIS A 146 3.05 -11.67 -5.23
C HIS A 146 2.20 -12.96 -5.29
N ASP A 147 1.40 -13.23 -4.25
CA ASP A 147 0.45 -14.35 -4.17
C ASP A 147 1.04 -15.71 -4.56
N GLN A 148 2.16 -16.08 -3.92
CA GLN A 148 2.88 -17.33 -4.19
C GLN A 148 2.83 -18.35 -3.04
N ASN A 149 2.02 -18.09 -2.00
CA ASN A 149 1.96 -18.85 -0.75
C ASN A 149 3.28 -18.87 0.03
N VAL A 150 4.04 -17.78 -0.04
CA VAL A 150 5.31 -17.67 0.68
C VAL A 150 5.05 -17.44 2.16
N ALA A 151 5.60 -18.28 3.03
CA ALA A 151 5.49 -18.13 4.48
C ALA A 151 6.82 -17.87 5.16
N LYS A 152 7.94 -18.17 4.49
CA LYS A 152 9.29 -18.08 5.06
C LYS A 152 10.28 -17.43 4.09
N ALA A 153 11.38 -16.91 4.63
CA ALA A 153 12.44 -16.32 3.81
C ALA A 153 13.08 -17.34 2.85
N GLY A 154 13.62 -18.45 3.39
CA GLY A 154 14.56 -19.29 2.65
C GLY A 154 15.87 -18.57 2.36
N ASP A 155 16.70 -19.15 1.49
CA ASP A 155 18.02 -18.60 1.12
C ASP A 155 17.94 -17.75 -0.15
N VAL A 156 17.55 -16.48 0.04
CA VAL A 156 17.39 -15.51 -1.05
C VAL A 156 18.74 -14.91 -1.43
N ALA A 157 19.68 -14.79 -0.48
CA ALA A 157 21.03 -14.29 -0.75
C ALA A 157 21.78 -15.15 -1.78
N LEU A 158 21.61 -16.48 -1.75
CA LEU A 158 22.19 -17.36 -2.76
C LEU A 158 21.59 -17.20 -4.15
N LEU A 159 20.35 -16.72 -4.25
CA LEU A 159 19.63 -16.60 -5.52
C LEU A 159 19.75 -15.21 -6.13
N CYS A 160 19.55 -14.14 -5.37
CA CYS A 160 19.51 -12.78 -5.90
C CYS A 160 19.99 -11.77 -4.85
N PRO A 161 21.29 -11.70 -4.56
CA PRO A 161 21.83 -10.88 -3.46
C PRO A 161 21.75 -9.37 -3.69
N ASN A 162 21.63 -8.91 -4.94
CA ASN A 162 21.68 -7.49 -5.31
C ASN A 162 20.28 -6.84 -5.46
N VAL A 163 19.24 -7.49 -4.94
CA VAL A 163 17.86 -6.97 -5.02
C VAL A 163 17.73 -5.67 -4.25
N ARG A 164 17.13 -4.68 -4.90
CA ARG A 164 16.86 -3.34 -4.37
C ARG A 164 15.37 -3.06 -4.16
N SER A 165 14.51 -3.74 -4.91
CA SER A 165 13.06 -3.69 -4.75
C SER A 165 12.50 -5.10 -4.64
N LEU A 166 11.83 -5.40 -3.53
CA LEU A 166 11.23 -6.69 -3.26
C LEU A 166 9.73 -6.55 -3.00
N ASP A 167 8.92 -7.18 -3.83
CA ASP A 167 7.48 -7.32 -3.63
C ASP A 167 7.15 -8.76 -3.19
N VAL A 168 6.74 -8.89 -1.93
CA VAL A 168 6.27 -10.12 -1.29
C VAL A 168 4.81 -9.98 -0.85
N SER A 169 4.04 -9.11 -1.50
CA SER A 169 2.67 -8.82 -1.14
C SER A 169 1.73 -10.03 -1.32
N GLN A 170 0.64 -10.06 -0.55
CA GLN A 170 -0.41 -11.08 -0.60
C GLN A 170 0.12 -12.51 -0.41
N ASN A 171 0.94 -12.74 0.61
CA ASN A 171 1.52 -14.04 0.92
C ASN A 171 1.07 -14.54 2.31
N LEU A 172 1.79 -15.50 2.87
CA LEU A 172 1.48 -16.20 4.13
C LEU A 172 2.48 -15.86 5.24
N PHE A 173 3.10 -14.68 5.18
CA PHE A 173 3.91 -14.19 6.29
C PHE A 173 3.03 -13.93 7.51
N SER A 174 3.40 -14.53 8.64
CA SER A 174 2.59 -14.49 9.86
C SER A 174 3.11 -13.49 10.89
N ASN A 175 4.36 -13.03 10.76
CA ASN A 175 5.02 -12.09 11.65
C ASN A 175 6.20 -11.40 10.96
N TRP A 176 6.77 -10.38 11.61
CA TRP A 176 7.90 -9.61 11.08
C TRP A 176 9.26 -10.31 11.15
N ARG A 177 9.43 -11.41 11.92
CA ARG A 177 10.74 -12.10 12.01
C ARG A 177 11.19 -12.61 10.65
N GLU A 178 10.27 -13.16 9.87
CA GLU A 178 10.57 -13.64 8.51
C GLU A 178 10.92 -12.48 7.56
N ILE A 179 10.26 -11.32 7.70
CA ILE A 179 10.58 -10.12 6.90
C ILE A 179 11.95 -9.56 7.27
N ILE A 180 12.28 -9.54 8.57
CA ILE A 180 13.61 -9.16 9.05
C ILE A 180 14.68 -10.12 8.50
N GLN A 181 14.41 -11.43 8.49
CA GLN A 181 15.31 -12.44 7.93
C GLN A 181 15.49 -12.30 6.41
N LEU A 182 14.45 -11.89 5.68
CA LEU A 182 14.56 -11.55 4.26
C LEU A 182 15.47 -10.34 4.06
N SER A 183 15.23 -9.26 4.80
CA SER A 183 16.00 -8.02 4.64
C SER A 183 17.47 -8.18 5.05
N ALA A 184 17.75 -8.99 6.07
CA ALA A 184 19.11 -9.32 6.50
C ALA A 184 19.95 -9.97 5.39
N GLN A 185 19.31 -10.63 4.42
CA GLN A 185 19.95 -11.27 3.27
C GLN A 185 20.16 -10.33 2.07
N LEU A 186 19.53 -9.15 2.08
CA LEU A 186 19.47 -8.22 0.96
C LEU A 186 20.01 -6.83 1.39
N PRO A 187 21.34 -6.66 1.45
CA PRO A 187 21.96 -5.46 2.00
C PRO A 187 21.69 -4.18 1.19
N ASP A 188 21.30 -4.32 -0.08
CA ASP A 188 20.99 -3.22 -1.00
C ASP A 188 19.47 -2.90 -1.11
N LEU A 189 18.62 -3.50 -0.27
CA LEU A 189 17.17 -3.36 -0.33
C LEU A 189 16.70 -1.94 0.04
N ARG A 190 16.05 -1.25 -0.90
CA ARG A 190 15.55 0.13 -0.76
C ARG A 190 14.03 0.22 -0.79
N GLU A 191 13.38 -0.64 -1.54
CA GLU A 191 11.92 -0.70 -1.63
C GLU A 191 11.41 -2.08 -1.21
N LEU A 192 10.42 -2.10 -0.32
CA LEU A 192 9.81 -3.32 0.16
C LEU A 192 8.29 -3.20 0.11
N ASP A 193 7.64 -4.15 -0.54
CA ASP A 193 6.18 -4.30 -0.52
C ASP A 193 5.81 -5.59 0.22
N VAL A 194 5.20 -5.42 1.40
CA VAL A 194 4.65 -6.52 2.22
C VAL A 194 3.13 -6.40 2.34
N SER A 195 2.49 -5.58 1.51
CA SER A 195 1.06 -5.32 1.55
C SER A 195 0.23 -6.60 1.45
N LYS A 196 -0.99 -6.57 1.98
CA LYS A 196 -1.93 -7.72 1.98
C LYS A 196 -1.40 -8.96 2.73
N ASN A 197 -0.44 -8.79 3.64
CA ASN A 197 -0.04 -9.83 4.59
C ASN A 197 -0.53 -9.45 6.00
N ARG A 198 -1.16 -10.39 6.71
CA ARG A 198 -1.57 -10.19 8.11
C ARG A 198 -0.48 -10.72 9.04
N MET A 199 0.37 -9.83 9.50
CA MET A 199 1.55 -10.17 10.31
C MET A 199 1.39 -9.67 11.73
N ALA A 200 1.62 -10.55 12.70
CA ALA A 200 1.67 -10.16 14.11
C ALA A 200 2.94 -9.35 14.41
N ILE A 201 2.81 -8.41 15.35
CA ILE A 201 3.93 -7.72 15.99
C ILE A 201 4.13 -8.38 17.34
N ASP A 202 5.04 -9.34 17.35
CA ASP A 202 5.33 -10.20 18.51
C ASP A 202 6.78 -10.02 18.99
N ILE A 203 7.38 -8.88 18.65
CA ILE A 203 8.74 -8.48 18.98
C ILE A 203 8.66 -7.18 19.81
N PRO A 204 9.30 -7.12 21.00
CA PRO A 204 9.36 -5.89 21.79
C PRO A 204 10.04 -4.74 21.04
N GLU A 205 9.64 -3.51 21.32
CA GLU A 205 10.12 -2.29 20.66
C GLU A 205 11.65 -2.11 20.76
N GLU A 206 12.25 -2.43 21.89
CA GLU A 206 13.70 -2.35 22.09
C GLU A 206 14.43 -3.31 21.15
N THR A 207 13.85 -4.49 20.92
CA THR A 207 14.40 -5.48 20.00
C THR A 207 14.21 -5.05 18.55
N LEU A 208 13.07 -4.44 18.19
CA LEU A 208 12.85 -3.84 16.87
C LEU A 208 13.92 -2.79 16.55
N THR A 209 14.25 -1.93 17.52
CA THR A 209 15.30 -0.92 17.38
C THR A 209 16.68 -1.55 17.10
N GLN A 210 17.04 -2.62 17.81
CA GLN A 210 18.30 -3.33 17.59
C GLN A 210 18.36 -4.00 16.20
N LEU A 211 17.22 -4.45 15.69
CA LEU A 211 17.10 -5.10 14.39
C LEU A 211 17.02 -4.12 13.21
N SER A 212 17.01 -2.81 13.47
CA SER A 212 16.97 -1.76 12.44
C SER A 212 18.14 -1.79 11.45
N ILE A 213 19.27 -2.40 11.83
CA ILE A 213 20.43 -2.59 10.95
C ILE A 213 20.06 -3.33 9.65
N ASN A 214 19.07 -4.23 9.72
CA ASN A 214 18.59 -5.02 8.59
C ASN A 214 17.80 -4.19 7.56
N PHE A 215 17.39 -2.96 7.90
CA PHE A 215 16.68 -2.04 7.01
C PHE A 215 17.35 -0.65 6.96
N SER A 216 18.66 -0.59 7.19
CA SER A 216 19.41 0.67 7.40
C SER A 216 19.40 1.63 6.19
N ILE A 217 19.00 1.15 5.02
CA ILE A 217 18.87 1.93 3.77
C ILE A 217 17.48 1.82 3.14
N LEU A 218 16.49 1.24 3.84
CA LEU A 218 15.14 1.12 3.30
C LEU A 218 14.52 2.52 3.18
N GLU A 219 14.15 2.90 1.97
CA GLU A 219 13.66 4.24 1.62
C GLU A 219 12.13 4.25 1.47
N LYS A 220 11.54 3.13 1.02
CA LYS A 220 10.11 3.00 0.73
C LYS A 220 9.54 1.69 1.22
N LEU A 221 8.38 1.77 1.87
CA LEU A 221 7.68 0.62 2.42
C LEU A 221 6.18 0.68 2.10
N ASN A 222 5.64 -0.41 1.56
CA ASN A 222 4.21 -0.62 1.42
C ASN A 222 3.72 -1.68 2.42
N ILE A 223 2.87 -1.26 3.34
CA ILE A 223 2.22 -2.05 4.40
C ILE A 223 0.69 -1.88 4.32
N SER A 224 0.16 -1.69 3.11
CA SER A 224 -1.27 -1.55 2.88
C SER A 224 -2.01 -2.87 3.11
N VAL A 225 -3.26 -2.82 3.59
CA VAL A 225 -4.12 -4.02 3.79
C VAL A 225 -3.46 -5.07 4.71
N CYS A 226 -2.71 -4.63 5.71
CA CYS A 226 -2.03 -5.52 6.67
C CYS A 226 -2.77 -5.64 8.01
N ASP A 227 -3.90 -4.96 8.17
CA ASP A 227 -4.73 -4.92 9.39
C ASP A 227 -4.09 -4.15 10.56
N TYR A 228 -3.21 -3.18 10.28
CA TYR A 228 -2.54 -2.39 11.31
C TYR A 228 -3.33 -1.18 11.81
N GLU A 229 -3.12 -0.81 13.06
CA GLU A 229 -3.42 0.52 13.60
C GLU A 229 -2.20 1.45 13.49
N TRP A 230 -2.34 2.73 13.86
CA TRP A 230 -1.19 3.65 13.80
C TRP A 230 -0.12 3.31 14.84
N SER A 231 -0.54 2.90 16.04
CA SER A 231 0.37 2.43 17.11
C SER A 231 1.26 1.29 16.66
N ASP A 232 0.71 0.35 15.89
CA ASP A 232 1.46 -0.75 15.28
C ASP A 232 2.54 -0.24 14.33
N ILE A 233 2.21 0.74 13.49
CA ILE A 233 3.16 1.37 12.56
C ILE A 233 4.25 2.12 13.33
N ILE A 234 3.91 2.82 14.42
CA ILE A 234 4.88 3.49 15.29
C ILE A 234 5.83 2.47 15.92
N ALA A 235 5.33 1.37 16.49
CA ALA A 235 6.16 0.32 17.05
C ALA A 235 7.13 -0.24 16.00
N LEU A 236 6.63 -0.59 14.82
CA LEU A 236 7.43 -1.12 13.71
C LEU A 236 8.41 -0.11 13.12
N SER A 237 8.11 1.18 13.14
CA SER A 237 8.95 2.21 12.54
C SER A 237 10.36 2.30 13.13
N HIS A 238 10.58 1.75 14.33
CA HIS A 238 11.92 1.56 14.91
C HIS A 238 12.84 0.71 14.03
N LEU A 239 12.29 -0.14 13.16
CA LEU A 239 13.07 -0.91 12.20
C LEU A 239 13.63 -0.05 11.05
N TRP A 240 13.03 1.10 10.71
CA TRP A 240 13.27 1.79 9.43
C TRP A 240 13.81 3.23 9.61
N PRO A 241 15.07 3.39 10.05
CA PRO A 241 15.60 4.68 10.48
C PRO A 241 15.76 5.72 9.36
N LYS A 242 15.73 5.31 8.09
CA LYS A 242 15.88 6.21 6.92
C LYS A 242 14.66 6.23 6.01
N ILE A 243 13.51 5.75 6.48
CA ILE A 243 12.31 5.65 5.65
C ILE A 243 11.84 7.02 5.18
N THR A 244 11.53 7.15 3.89
CA THR A 244 11.10 8.42 3.29
C THR A 244 9.67 8.36 2.76
N GLU A 245 9.22 7.17 2.35
CA GLU A 245 7.86 6.91 1.85
C GLU A 245 7.23 5.70 2.56
N ILE A 246 6.05 5.92 3.14
CA ILE A 246 5.21 4.85 3.67
C ILE A 246 3.85 4.89 2.96
N ILE A 247 3.45 3.72 2.45
CA ILE A 247 2.11 3.46 1.92
C ILE A 247 1.42 2.51 2.89
N ALA A 248 0.46 3.02 3.67
CA ALA A 248 -0.28 2.27 4.68
C ALA A 248 -1.79 2.37 4.43
N ALA A 249 -2.20 2.18 3.18
CA ALA A 249 -3.59 2.31 2.77
C ALA A 249 -4.46 1.12 3.22
N TYR A 250 -5.75 1.35 3.43
CA TYR A 250 -6.76 0.33 3.74
C TYR A 250 -6.39 -0.54 4.95
N ASN A 251 -5.89 0.10 5.99
CA ASN A 251 -5.63 -0.50 7.31
C ASN A 251 -6.74 -0.09 8.29
N ARG A 252 -6.51 -0.25 9.60
CA ARG A 252 -7.46 0.12 10.67
C ARG A 252 -7.07 1.41 11.37
N ILE A 253 -6.36 2.30 10.69
CA ILE A 253 -5.87 3.54 11.30
C ILE A 253 -7.04 4.48 11.53
N LYS A 254 -7.45 4.61 12.79
CA LYS A 254 -8.47 5.59 13.21
C LYS A 254 -7.87 6.70 14.06
N ILE A 255 -7.08 6.30 15.06
CA ILE A 255 -6.41 7.17 16.01
C ILE A 255 -4.95 7.32 15.59
N ILE A 256 -4.43 8.55 15.59
CA ILE A 256 -3.06 8.87 15.19
C ILE A 256 -2.37 9.54 16.36
N ASN A 257 -1.59 8.78 17.12
CA ASN A 257 -0.71 9.34 18.14
C ASN A 257 0.48 10.07 17.49
N PRO A 258 1.01 11.15 18.10
CA PRO A 258 2.16 11.87 17.59
C PRO A 258 3.40 10.96 17.37
N PRO A 259 4.02 10.97 16.17
CA PRO A 259 5.27 10.26 15.90
C PRO A 259 6.47 11.06 16.44
N ASP A 260 6.69 11.05 17.75
CA ASP A 260 7.72 11.89 18.38
C ASP A 260 9.14 11.30 18.26
N VAL A 261 9.27 9.97 18.20
CA VAL A 261 10.56 9.25 18.33
C VAL A 261 11.12 8.75 17.00
N THR A 262 10.28 8.45 16.02
CA THR A 262 10.66 7.82 14.75
C THR A 262 10.12 8.63 13.57
N LEU A 263 10.37 8.14 12.34
CA LEU A 263 9.77 8.68 11.10
C LEU A 263 10.17 10.13 10.75
N HIS A 264 11.20 10.69 11.38
CA HIS A 264 11.61 12.09 11.15
C HIS A 264 12.06 12.38 9.71
N THR A 265 12.50 11.37 8.97
CA THR A 265 12.93 11.47 7.57
C THR A 265 11.78 11.41 6.56
N MET A 266 10.55 11.15 7.01
CA MET A 266 9.41 10.95 6.12
C MET A 266 9.07 12.18 5.29
N THR A 267 8.83 11.93 4.00
CA THR A 267 8.43 12.94 3.03
C THR A 267 7.10 12.60 2.34
N VAL A 268 6.76 11.32 2.22
CA VAL A 268 5.53 10.84 1.61
C VAL A 268 4.82 9.89 2.57
N LEU A 269 3.56 10.20 2.88
CA LEU A 269 2.68 9.35 3.67
C LEU A 269 1.36 9.16 2.95
N ARG A 270 0.98 7.90 2.72
CA ARG A 270 -0.31 7.54 2.15
C ARG A 270 -1.11 6.70 3.13
N LEU A 271 -2.24 7.26 3.57
CA LEU A 271 -3.18 6.67 4.54
C LEU A 271 -4.56 6.44 3.92
N ASP A 272 -4.64 6.32 2.59
CA ASP A 272 -5.91 6.20 1.87
C ASP A 272 -6.77 5.04 2.38
N GLY A 273 -8.10 5.21 2.41
CA GLY A 273 -9.03 4.14 2.77
C GLY A 273 -9.02 3.72 4.23
N ASN A 274 -8.34 4.46 5.11
CA ASN A 274 -8.34 4.20 6.55
C ASN A 274 -9.53 4.86 7.24
N PRO A 275 -10.00 4.33 8.39
CA PRO A 275 -11.14 4.87 9.12
C PRO A 275 -10.86 6.17 9.92
N ILE A 276 -10.09 7.09 9.34
CA ILE A 276 -9.79 8.40 9.92
C ILE A 276 -10.97 9.33 9.66
N ASP A 277 -11.72 9.68 10.71
CA ASP A 277 -12.90 10.54 10.64
C ASP A 277 -12.66 11.94 11.21
N SER A 278 -11.52 12.19 11.87
CA SER A 278 -11.23 13.44 12.57
C SER A 278 -9.95 14.11 12.11
N TRP A 279 -10.03 15.39 11.72
CA TRP A 279 -8.86 16.20 11.40
C TRP A 279 -7.94 16.42 12.61
N TYR A 280 -8.46 16.29 13.83
CA TYR A 280 -7.63 16.36 15.04
C TYR A 280 -6.55 15.28 15.05
N GLU A 281 -6.87 14.07 14.61
CA GLU A 281 -5.91 12.97 14.49
C GLU A 281 -4.86 13.30 13.41
N VAL A 282 -5.32 13.83 12.27
CA VAL A 282 -4.43 14.26 11.17
C VAL A 282 -3.42 15.29 11.67
N MET A 283 -3.83 16.23 12.53
CA MET A 283 -2.92 17.27 13.07
C MET A 283 -1.70 16.70 13.81
N ASN A 284 -1.78 15.48 14.37
CA ASN A 284 -0.63 14.83 15.00
C ASN A 284 0.48 14.48 14.00
N LEU A 285 0.14 14.26 12.72
CA LEU A 285 1.12 14.08 11.62
C LEU A 285 1.92 15.35 11.32
N GLY A 286 1.47 16.50 11.81
CA GLY A 286 2.19 17.78 11.69
C GLY A 286 3.54 17.84 12.42
N ARG A 287 3.84 16.83 13.25
CA ARG A 287 5.17 16.59 13.83
C ARG A 287 6.20 16.13 12.79
N LEU A 288 5.75 15.53 11.70
CA LEU A 288 6.60 15.10 10.57
C LEU A 288 7.02 16.33 9.76
N LYS A 289 8.08 17.02 10.20
CA LYS A 289 8.51 18.31 9.62
C LYS A 289 8.93 18.23 8.15
N ASN A 290 9.37 17.06 7.69
CA ASN A 290 9.79 16.85 6.31
C ASN A 290 8.65 16.38 5.37
N LEU A 291 7.43 16.21 5.89
CA LEU A 291 6.31 15.69 5.12
C LEU A 291 5.90 16.66 3.99
N LYS A 292 6.01 16.19 2.75
CA LYS A 292 5.68 16.94 1.53
C LYS A 292 4.40 16.45 0.86
N VAL A 293 4.11 15.15 0.97
CA VAL A 293 2.95 14.52 0.35
C VAL A 293 2.17 13.77 1.40
N LEU A 294 0.91 14.14 1.58
CA LEU A 294 -0.03 13.44 2.45
C LEU A 294 -1.25 13.02 1.64
N SER A 295 -1.53 11.73 1.62
CA SER A 295 -2.70 11.15 0.98
C SER A 295 -3.68 10.61 2.00
N LEU A 296 -4.91 11.13 1.97
CA LEU A 296 -6.02 10.80 2.87
C LEU A 296 -7.29 10.53 2.05
N ASN A 297 -7.17 10.00 0.82
CA ASN A 297 -8.37 9.71 0.03
C ASN A 297 -9.20 8.61 0.66
N ASP A 298 -10.50 8.64 0.41
CA ASP A 298 -11.43 7.59 0.87
C ASP A 298 -11.34 7.37 2.39
N CYS A 299 -10.98 8.41 3.14
CA CYS A 299 -11.14 8.47 4.58
C CYS A 299 -12.57 8.96 4.90
N TYR A 300 -12.81 9.34 6.15
CA TYR A 300 -14.13 9.80 6.61
C TYR A 300 -14.10 11.21 7.17
N ILE A 301 -13.11 12.02 6.76
CA ILE A 301 -12.91 13.38 7.27
C ILE A 301 -14.11 14.24 6.86
N ASP A 302 -14.77 14.86 7.84
CA ASP A 302 -15.96 15.68 7.59
C ASP A 302 -15.68 17.20 7.74
N GLN A 303 -14.69 17.57 8.55
CA GLN A 303 -14.29 18.96 8.78
C GLN A 303 -12.78 19.12 8.92
N ILE A 304 -12.25 20.26 8.46
CA ILE A 304 -10.84 20.64 8.57
C ILE A 304 -10.73 21.90 9.40
N ARG A 305 -9.96 21.89 10.50
CA ARG A 305 -9.75 23.05 11.38
C ARG A 305 -8.33 23.03 11.93
N PHE A 306 -7.59 24.13 11.77
CA PHE A 306 -6.23 24.23 12.30
C PHE A 306 -6.14 24.96 13.67
N GLY A 307 -7.25 25.45 14.20
CA GLY A 307 -7.29 26.25 15.43
C GLY A 307 -6.89 27.72 15.22
N GLU A 308 -6.77 28.45 16.34
CA GLU A 308 -6.59 29.92 16.36
C GLU A 308 -5.13 30.39 16.42
N ASN A 309 -4.18 29.49 16.74
CA ASN A 309 -2.76 29.81 16.81
C ASN A 309 -2.17 30.00 15.40
N GLN A 310 -2.29 31.22 14.88
CA GLN A 310 -1.86 31.60 13.53
C GLN A 310 -0.93 32.80 13.59
N VAL A 311 0.12 32.77 12.77
CA VAL A 311 0.98 33.93 12.51
C VAL A 311 0.69 34.40 11.09
N ASN A 312 0.22 35.64 10.93
CA ASN A 312 -0.19 36.21 9.64
C ASN A 312 -1.25 35.37 8.89
N GLY A 313 -2.17 34.75 9.62
CA GLY A 313 -3.22 33.90 9.04
C GLY A 313 -2.72 32.56 8.48
N LYS A 314 -1.46 32.17 8.76
CA LYS A 314 -0.86 30.89 8.40
C LYS A 314 -0.54 30.08 9.65
N VAL A 315 -0.41 28.76 9.47
CA VAL A 315 -0.10 27.81 10.55
C VAL A 315 1.29 27.21 10.36
N ASP A 316 1.95 26.84 11.46
CA ASP A 316 3.30 26.24 11.47
C ASP A 316 3.28 24.71 11.40
N VAL A 317 2.08 24.12 11.56
CA VAL A 317 1.86 22.70 11.31
C VAL A 317 1.94 22.44 9.80
N PHE A 318 2.48 21.28 9.40
CA PHE A 318 2.62 20.91 7.98
C PHE A 318 3.40 21.93 7.14
N GLU A 319 4.48 22.47 7.71
CA GLU A 319 5.26 23.56 7.10
C GLU A 319 5.73 23.26 5.66
N ASN A 320 6.13 22.02 5.39
CA ASN A 320 6.63 21.58 4.08
C ASN A 320 5.61 20.82 3.23
N LEU A 321 4.33 20.76 3.63
CA LEU A 321 3.31 19.99 2.92
C LEU A 321 2.95 20.67 1.60
N GLU A 322 3.28 20.03 0.49
CA GLU A 322 3.08 20.56 -0.87
C GLU A 322 1.88 19.95 -1.59
N VAL A 323 1.60 18.67 -1.32
CA VAL A 323 0.54 17.90 -1.98
C VAL A 323 -0.35 17.25 -0.95
N LEU A 324 -1.64 17.54 -1.04
CA LEU A 324 -2.66 16.97 -0.18
C LEU A 324 -3.75 16.30 -1.02
N PHE A 325 -4.03 15.02 -0.72
CA PHE A 325 -5.15 14.30 -1.32
C PHE A 325 -6.25 14.08 -0.27
N LEU A 326 -7.46 14.51 -0.62
CA LEU A 326 -8.69 14.47 0.18
C LEU A 326 -9.88 14.15 -0.74
N ASN A 327 -9.69 13.25 -1.71
CA ASN A 327 -10.79 12.81 -2.56
C ASN A 327 -11.69 11.86 -1.77
N ARG A 328 -13.00 11.91 -2.03
CA ARG A 328 -13.99 10.94 -1.53
C ARG A 328 -14.08 10.90 0.00
N ASP A 329 -13.80 12.03 0.64
CA ASP A 329 -14.07 12.27 2.05
C ASP A 329 -15.52 12.75 2.27
N ARG A 330 -15.83 13.21 3.48
CA ARG A 330 -17.17 13.64 3.91
C ARG A 330 -17.28 15.15 4.11
N ILE A 331 -16.35 15.93 3.53
CA ILE A 331 -16.28 17.37 3.76
C ILE A 331 -17.47 18.07 3.12
N ASN A 332 -18.28 18.71 3.97
CA ASN A 332 -19.58 19.26 3.58
C ASN A 332 -19.68 20.79 3.69
N ASP A 333 -18.60 21.47 4.11
CA ASP A 333 -18.58 22.91 4.31
C ASP A 333 -17.42 23.63 3.59
N TRP A 334 -17.71 24.80 3.02
CA TRP A 334 -16.71 25.64 2.36
C TRP A 334 -15.70 26.28 3.31
N ARG A 335 -15.99 26.32 4.62
CA ARG A 335 -15.05 26.82 5.63
C ARG A 335 -13.86 25.87 5.77
N SER A 336 -14.07 24.56 5.71
CA SER A 336 -12.97 23.57 5.67
C SER A 336 -12.03 23.79 4.48
N VAL A 337 -12.56 24.14 3.31
CA VAL A 337 -11.74 24.48 2.14
C VAL A 337 -10.94 25.77 2.38
N SER A 338 -11.55 26.79 2.98
CA SER A 338 -10.85 28.04 3.33
C SER A 338 -9.75 27.83 4.39
N GLU A 339 -9.92 26.89 5.32
CA GLU A 339 -8.91 26.54 6.32
C GLU A 339 -7.61 26.01 5.69
N LEU A 340 -7.69 25.29 4.56
CA LEU A 340 -6.52 24.80 3.83
C LEU A 340 -5.61 25.92 3.33
N ASN A 341 -6.14 27.13 3.13
CA ASN A 341 -5.33 28.30 2.78
C ASN A 341 -4.36 28.71 3.88
N LYS A 342 -4.51 28.21 5.12
CA LYS A 342 -3.57 28.47 6.21
C LYS A 342 -2.24 27.72 6.04
N LEU A 343 -2.22 26.67 5.23
CA LEU A 343 -1.01 25.92 4.91
C LEU A 343 -0.06 26.80 4.07
N LYS A 344 1.19 26.90 4.50
CA LYS A 344 2.18 27.80 3.87
C LYS A 344 2.60 27.29 2.49
N SER A 345 2.87 25.98 2.39
CA SER A 345 3.54 25.37 1.24
C SER A 345 2.62 24.57 0.32
N LEU A 346 1.30 24.56 0.58
CA LEU A 346 0.36 23.76 -0.21
C LEU A 346 0.28 24.27 -1.65
N LYS A 347 0.73 23.43 -2.60
CA LYS A 347 0.75 23.72 -4.04
C LYS A 347 -0.32 22.94 -4.79
N LYS A 348 -0.61 21.71 -4.38
CA LYS A 348 -1.55 20.81 -5.08
C LYS A 348 -2.55 20.23 -4.10
N LEU A 349 -3.82 20.34 -4.48
CA LEU A 349 -4.94 19.76 -3.75
C LEU A 349 -5.74 18.85 -4.70
N TYR A 350 -5.95 17.61 -4.27
CA TYR A 350 -6.89 16.70 -4.90
C TYR A 350 -8.11 16.56 -3.98
N PHE A 351 -9.25 17.09 -4.43
CA PHE A 351 -10.44 17.28 -3.60
C PHE A 351 -11.69 17.01 -4.43
N LEU A 352 -11.85 15.79 -4.91
CA LEU A 352 -12.99 15.36 -5.71
C LEU A 352 -13.95 14.52 -4.88
N LYS A 353 -15.24 14.58 -5.23
CA LYS A 353 -16.30 13.74 -4.64
C LYS A 353 -16.48 13.97 -3.13
N ASN A 354 -16.40 15.23 -2.70
CA ASN A 354 -16.80 15.66 -1.37
C ASN A 354 -18.22 16.26 -1.40
N PRO A 355 -19.06 16.05 -0.36
CA PRO A 355 -20.43 16.58 -0.31
C PRO A 355 -20.56 18.09 -0.58
N VAL A 356 -19.57 18.90 -0.18
CA VAL A 356 -19.57 20.36 -0.44
C VAL A 356 -19.66 20.70 -1.93
N GLN A 357 -19.23 19.79 -2.82
CA GLN A 357 -19.26 19.96 -4.27
C GLN A 357 -20.60 19.57 -4.91
N ASN A 358 -21.55 19.00 -4.15
CA ASN A 358 -22.81 18.49 -4.71
C ASN A 358 -23.79 19.59 -5.12
N ASN A 359 -23.71 20.77 -4.49
CA ASN A 359 -24.66 21.86 -4.69
C ASN A 359 -24.24 22.84 -5.80
N GLU A 360 -23.08 22.63 -6.41
CA GLU A 360 -22.50 23.51 -7.41
C GLU A 360 -22.15 22.72 -8.66
N ASP A 361 -22.20 23.38 -9.83
CA ASP A 361 -21.54 22.79 -10.98
C ASP A 361 -20.02 22.74 -10.74
N TYR A 362 -19.35 21.77 -11.35
CA TYR A 362 -17.94 21.51 -11.05
C TYR A 362 -17.02 22.71 -11.35
N ASP A 363 -17.35 23.50 -12.38
CA ASP A 363 -16.59 24.68 -12.78
C ASP A 363 -16.65 25.74 -11.68
N THR A 364 -17.83 26.00 -11.13
CA THR A 364 -18.03 26.88 -9.98
C THR A 364 -17.30 26.34 -8.75
N GLY A 365 -17.46 25.05 -8.42
CA GLY A 365 -16.79 24.46 -7.26
C GLY A 365 -15.26 24.51 -7.35
N SER A 366 -14.69 24.26 -8.53
CA SER A 366 -13.23 24.37 -8.75
C SER A 366 -12.75 25.82 -8.64
N GLN A 367 -13.51 26.77 -9.20
CA GLN A 367 -13.21 28.20 -9.07
C GLN A 367 -13.29 28.67 -7.63
N LEU A 368 -14.25 28.18 -6.84
CA LEU A 368 -14.34 28.48 -5.42
C LEU A 368 -13.17 27.91 -4.62
N ILE A 369 -12.72 26.67 -4.91
CA ILE A 369 -11.52 26.11 -4.29
C ILE A 369 -10.31 26.98 -4.60
N MET A 370 -10.10 27.32 -5.88
CA MET A 370 -8.98 28.18 -6.30
C MET A 370 -9.05 29.57 -5.66
N ALA A 371 -10.24 30.17 -5.57
CA ALA A 371 -10.42 31.48 -4.94
C ALA A 371 -10.18 31.44 -3.43
N LYS A 372 -10.47 30.31 -2.77
CA LYS A 372 -10.31 30.14 -1.32
C LYS A 372 -8.88 29.79 -0.92
N ILE A 373 -8.11 29.15 -1.80
CA ILE A 373 -6.74 28.70 -1.53
C ILE A 373 -5.79 29.37 -2.52
N GLY A 374 -5.30 30.56 -2.16
CA GLY A 374 -4.53 31.43 -3.04
C GLY A 374 -3.15 30.89 -3.44
N ASN A 375 -2.64 29.88 -2.72
CA ASN A 375 -1.29 29.34 -2.94
C ASN A 375 -1.25 28.16 -3.94
N LEU A 376 -2.40 27.70 -4.45
CA LEU A 376 -2.43 26.55 -5.36
C LEU A 376 -1.73 26.87 -6.70
N GLN A 377 -0.90 25.93 -7.14
CA GLN A 377 -0.20 26.05 -8.42
C GLN A 377 -1.17 25.79 -9.58
N LEU A 378 -1.35 26.81 -10.41
CA LEU A 378 -2.15 26.74 -11.64
C LEU A 378 -1.23 26.65 -12.86
N LEU A 379 -1.63 25.82 -13.83
CA LEU A 379 -1.11 25.79 -15.19
C LEU A 379 -1.90 26.79 -16.03
N GLU A 380 -1.23 27.80 -16.56
CA GLU A 380 -1.77 28.61 -17.66
C GLU A 380 -1.50 27.87 -18.98
N ILE A 381 -2.57 27.46 -19.67
CA ILE A 381 -2.47 26.78 -20.98
C ILE A 381 -3.25 27.56 -22.03
N THR A 382 -2.83 27.41 -23.28
CA THR A 382 -3.52 27.97 -24.45
C THR A 382 -4.41 26.89 -25.08
N LEU A 383 -5.73 27.08 -25.04
CA LEU A 383 -6.68 26.26 -25.79
C LEU A 383 -6.84 26.85 -27.19
N ARG A 384 -6.60 26.07 -28.25
CA ARG A 384 -6.67 26.53 -29.64
C ARG A 384 -7.56 25.63 -30.48
N ASP A 385 -8.51 26.18 -31.24
CA ASP A 385 -9.26 25.41 -32.25
C ASP A 385 -8.52 25.34 -33.59
N GLU A 386 -8.97 24.45 -34.48
CA GLU A 386 -8.44 24.29 -35.84
C GLU A 386 -8.52 25.55 -36.71
N ASN A 387 -9.39 26.50 -36.36
CA ASN A 387 -9.59 27.76 -37.05
C ASN A 387 -8.71 28.89 -36.49
N GLY A 388 -7.82 28.59 -35.55
CA GLY A 388 -6.89 29.54 -34.95
C GLY A 388 -7.46 30.38 -33.80
N LYS A 389 -8.73 30.19 -33.40
CA LYS A 389 -9.26 30.83 -32.18
C LYS A 389 -8.50 30.25 -30.99
N SER A 390 -7.88 31.12 -30.19
CA SER A 390 -7.15 30.71 -29.00
C SER A 390 -7.64 31.43 -27.74
N LEU A 391 -7.65 30.72 -26.62
CA LEU A 391 -8.01 31.23 -25.30
C LEU A 391 -6.98 30.76 -24.28
N LYS A 392 -6.34 31.69 -23.58
CA LYS A 392 -5.51 31.37 -22.43
C LYS A 392 -6.38 31.21 -21.19
N LYS A 393 -6.21 30.10 -20.47
CA LYS A 393 -6.95 29.79 -19.25
C LYS A 393 -6.01 29.16 -18.22
N LYS A 394 -6.27 29.43 -16.96
CA LYS A 394 -5.54 28.85 -15.82
C LYS A 394 -6.34 27.69 -15.23
N PHE A 395 -5.69 26.56 -15.03
CA PHE A 395 -6.29 25.36 -14.46
C PHE A 395 -5.37 24.74 -13.43
N PRO A 396 -5.90 24.10 -12.37
CA PRO A 396 -5.09 23.24 -11.53
C PRO A 396 -4.48 22.11 -12.36
N SER A 397 -3.21 21.77 -12.12
CA SER A 397 -2.58 20.57 -12.74
C SER A 397 -3.30 19.26 -12.43
N THR A 398 -4.10 19.25 -11.35
CA THR A 398 -4.91 18.12 -10.87
C THR A 398 -6.26 18.00 -11.57
N MET A 399 -6.58 18.87 -12.53
CA MET A 399 -7.82 18.82 -13.30
C MET A 399 -7.87 17.55 -14.18
N ALA A 400 -8.97 16.79 -14.13
CA ALA A 400 -9.15 15.64 -15.02
C ALA A 400 -9.34 16.08 -16.49
N VAL A 401 -8.78 15.33 -17.44
CA VAL A 401 -8.87 15.61 -18.89
C VAL A 401 -10.32 15.67 -19.36
N GLN A 402 -11.21 14.80 -18.87
CA GLN A 402 -12.63 14.82 -19.21
C GLN A 402 -13.26 16.22 -19.03
N LYS A 403 -12.84 16.95 -18.00
CA LYS A 403 -13.37 18.29 -17.71
C LYS A 403 -12.82 19.32 -18.69
N LEU A 404 -11.57 19.16 -19.11
CA LEU A 404 -10.98 20.00 -20.15
C LEU A 404 -11.70 19.78 -21.48
N VAL A 405 -12.09 18.53 -21.80
CA VAL A 405 -12.92 18.18 -22.96
C VAL A 405 -14.29 18.87 -22.89
N THR A 406 -15.01 18.76 -21.76
CA THR A 406 -16.31 19.42 -21.57
C THR A 406 -16.20 20.94 -21.70
N LEU A 407 -15.16 21.55 -21.14
CA LEU A 407 -14.91 22.98 -21.27
C LEU A 407 -14.60 23.37 -22.71
N ALA A 408 -13.75 22.62 -23.41
CA ALA A 408 -13.43 22.84 -24.82
C ALA A 408 -14.68 22.75 -25.68
N GLN A 409 -15.55 21.76 -25.45
CA GLN A 409 -16.83 21.62 -26.13
C GLN A 409 -17.71 22.86 -25.91
N ARG A 410 -17.82 23.34 -24.66
CA ARG A 410 -18.60 24.55 -24.34
C ARG A 410 -18.05 25.81 -24.99
N LEU A 411 -16.73 25.98 -25.08
CA LEU A 411 -16.08 27.21 -25.55
C LEU A 411 -15.85 27.27 -27.07
N PHE A 412 -15.77 26.11 -27.74
CA PHE A 412 -15.32 26.01 -29.13
C PHE A 412 -16.25 25.22 -30.06
N SER A 413 -17.34 24.62 -29.57
CA SER A 413 -18.26 23.83 -30.40
C SER A 413 -18.82 24.58 -31.61
N LYS A 414 -19.13 25.89 -31.51
CA LYS A 414 -19.69 26.69 -32.63
C LYS A 414 -20.86 26.00 -33.36
N GLY A 415 -21.70 25.24 -32.64
CA GLY A 415 -22.82 24.48 -33.21
C GLY A 415 -22.51 23.01 -33.54
N ASN A 416 -21.26 22.57 -33.38
CA ASN A 416 -20.86 21.17 -33.53
C ASN A 416 -21.26 20.35 -32.29
N THR A 417 -21.95 19.23 -32.51
CA THR A 417 -22.45 18.35 -31.43
C THR A 417 -21.44 17.26 -31.03
N GLY A 418 -20.36 17.09 -31.80
CA GLY A 418 -19.32 16.10 -31.52
C GLY A 418 -18.51 16.42 -30.25
N THR A 419 -18.04 15.37 -29.58
CA THR A 419 -17.07 15.50 -28.47
C THR A 419 -15.69 15.83 -29.04
N PRO A 420 -15.04 16.93 -28.63
CA PRO A 420 -13.73 17.28 -29.16
C PRO A 420 -12.65 16.32 -28.66
N THR A 421 -11.67 16.09 -29.52
CA THR A 421 -10.40 15.47 -29.15
C THR A 421 -9.37 16.56 -28.84
N LEU A 422 -8.56 16.33 -27.81
CA LEU A 422 -7.56 17.28 -27.33
C LEU A 422 -6.16 16.73 -27.58
N HIS A 423 -5.28 17.59 -28.10
CA HIS A 423 -3.91 17.22 -28.48
C HIS A 423 -2.94 18.25 -27.90
N ILE A 424 -1.94 17.83 -27.14
CA ILE A 424 -0.83 18.70 -26.75
C ILE A 424 0.14 18.77 -27.91
N VAL A 425 0.58 19.98 -28.26
CA VAL A 425 1.70 20.19 -29.20
C VAL A 425 2.97 20.41 -28.39
N ASP A 426 3.89 19.45 -28.47
CA ASP A 426 5.21 19.59 -27.82
C ASP A 426 6.19 20.29 -28.77
N GLU A 427 6.57 21.53 -28.43
CA GLU A 427 7.55 22.32 -29.19
C GLU A 427 8.97 21.72 -29.15
N GLN A 428 9.31 20.91 -28.13
CA GLN A 428 10.61 20.25 -27.99
C GLN A 428 10.69 18.97 -28.84
N MET A 429 9.57 18.33 -29.14
CA MET A 429 9.49 17.08 -29.92
C MET A 429 9.13 17.31 -31.42
N LYS A 430 9.61 18.39 -32.04
CA LYS A 430 9.43 18.68 -33.49
C LYS A 430 7.96 18.56 -33.97
N GLY A 431 6.99 18.94 -33.14
CA GLY A 431 5.56 18.91 -33.52
C GLY A 431 4.87 17.55 -33.35
N ALA A 432 5.45 16.62 -32.58
CA ALA A 432 4.73 15.43 -32.14
C ALA A 432 3.51 15.84 -31.29
N GLU A 433 2.36 15.27 -31.61
CA GLU A 433 1.10 15.53 -30.90
C GLU A 433 0.81 14.39 -29.91
N ILE A 434 0.59 14.75 -28.64
CA ILE A 434 0.16 13.81 -27.61
C ILE A 434 -1.34 13.94 -27.46
N ILE A 435 -2.07 12.86 -27.77
CA ILE A 435 -3.53 12.83 -27.61
C ILE A 435 -3.87 12.66 -26.13
N LEU A 436 -4.76 13.52 -25.61
CA LEU A 436 -5.34 13.37 -24.27
C LEU A 436 -6.50 12.35 -24.31
N ASP A 437 -6.16 11.11 -24.62
CA ASP A 437 -7.12 10.02 -24.85
C ASP A 437 -7.72 9.46 -23.55
N ASN A 438 -6.95 9.44 -22.47
CA ASN A 438 -7.40 8.99 -21.17
C ASN A 438 -8.07 10.12 -20.39
N VAL A 439 -9.36 10.31 -20.65
CA VAL A 439 -10.20 11.33 -20.03
C VAL A 439 -10.27 11.24 -18.50
N MET A 440 -9.97 10.08 -17.91
CA MET A 440 -9.99 9.85 -16.47
C MET A 440 -8.70 10.29 -15.76
N LYS A 441 -7.63 10.54 -16.50
CA LYS A 441 -6.35 11.03 -15.96
C LYS A 441 -6.37 12.55 -15.82
N ASP A 442 -5.47 13.07 -15.00
CA ASP A 442 -5.29 14.52 -14.82
C ASP A 442 -4.30 15.12 -15.82
N LEU A 443 -4.23 16.45 -15.88
CA LEU A 443 -3.31 17.16 -16.78
C LEU A 443 -1.84 16.84 -16.46
N ALA A 444 -1.51 16.58 -15.19
CA ALA A 444 -0.17 16.21 -14.76
C ALA A 444 0.29 14.86 -15.32
N PHE A 445 -0.60 13.88 -15.48
CA PHE A 445 -0.29 12.57 -16.09
C PHE A 445 0.25 12.72 -17.52
N PHE A 446 -0.30 13.66 -18.29
CA PHE A 446 0.15 13.97 -19.65
C PHE A 446 1.33 14.95 -19.69
N SER A 447 1.93 15.25 -18.53
CA SER A 447 3.07 16.16 -18.41
C SER A 447 2.82 17.57 -18.96
N ILE A 448 1.57 18.04 -18.92
CA ILE A 448 1.22 19.40 -19.35
C ILE A 448 1.92 20.41 -18.43
N LYS A 449 2.60 21.37 -19.04
CA LYS A 449 3.34 22.45 -18.39
C LYS A 449 2.68 23.80 -18.61
N ASN A 450 3.11 24.77 -17.80
CA ASN A 450 2.67 26.15 -17.93
C ASN A 450 3.20 26.73 -19.25
N GLY A 451 2.30 27.30 -20.06
CA GLY A 451 2.60 27.83 -21.39
C GLY A 451 2.20 26.90 -22.54
N ASP A 452 1.90 25.62 -22.26
CA ASP A 452 1.59 24.64 -23.31
C ASP A 452 0.34 25.02 -24.11
N THR A 453 0.30 24.56 -25.37
CA THR A 453 -0.85 24.70 -26.24
C THR A 453 -1.56 23.36 -26.39
N VAL A 454 -2.85 23.33 -26.05
CA VAL A 454 -3.75 22.20 -26.31
C VAL A 454 -4.64 22.55 -27.50
N VAL A 455 -4.49 21.78 -28.58
CA VAL A 455 -5.27 21.90 -29.80
C VAL A 455 -6.55 21.08 -29.68
N ILE A 456 -7.66 21.72 -30.02
CA ILE A 456 -9.02 21.18 -29.95
C ILE A 456 -9.45 20.85 -31.37
N ARG A 457 -9.81 19.58 -31.62
CA ARG A 457 -10.32 19.11 -32.90
C ARG A 457 -11.68 18.45 -32.71
N PHE A 458 -12.68 18.96 -33.40
CA PHE A 458 -13.98 18.28 -33.50
C PHE A 458 -13.92 17.26 -34.64
N ARG A 459 -14.52 16.09 -34.44
CA ARG A 459 -14.74 15.13 -35.52
C ARG A 459 -16.07 15.41 -36.21
#